data_AF-A0AAV3QXU6-F1
#
_entry.id   AF-A0AAV3QXU6-F1
#
_cell.length_a   1.000
_cell.length_b   1.000
_cell.length_c   1.000
_cell.angle_alpha   90.00
_cell.angle_beta   90.00
_cell.angle_gamma   90.00
#
_symmetry.space_group_name_H-M   'P 1'
#
loop_
_entity.id
_entity.type
_entity.pdbx_description
1 polymer ?
#
loop_
_entity_poly.entity_id
_entity_poly.type
_entity_poly.pdbx_seq_one_letter_code
_entity_poly.pdbx_strand_id
1 'polypeptide(L)'
;MYPFAILKLLNTLISVKPWLTNIMLYNTIRNERYKARLVTQGFKQLPGVDYDQTILPVIKPTTIRLILSHVISNNWLIRQLDIKNTFLNGTLTETVFIRQPPGFIHLDHPTHICHLHKSFYGLKQAPRAWFQTFSSFLLSKGFIQSKADTILYTFHFGDSLVFLLVYIDDIIISAPPLPCSLKLCLDLNPPFLK
;
A
#
# COMPACT_ATOMS: atom_id res chain seq x y z
N MET A 1 9.10 -17.72 20.46
CA MET A 1 7.64 -17.49 20.40
C MET A 1 7.15 -16.75 19.14
N TYR A 2 8.02 -16.24 18.24
CA TYR A 2 7.59 -15.44 17.08
C TYR A 2 7.10 -16.15 15.79
N PRO A 3 7.36 -17.44 15.48
CA PRO A 3 7.09 -17.96 14.13
C PRO A 3 5.58 -18.05 13.79
N PHE A 4 4.72 -18.33 14.77
CA PHE A 4 3.28 -18.45 14.57
C PHE A 4 2.60 -17.17 14.06
N ALA A 5 3.06 -15.99 14.49
CA ALA A 5 2.54 -14.72 14.00
C ALA A 5 2.86 -14.51 12.51
N ILE A 6 4.06 -14.92 12.08
CA ILE A 6 4.51 -14.82 10.69
C ILE A 6 3.80 -15.87 9.82
N LEU A 7 3.63 -17.11 10.30
CA LEU A 7 2.83 -18.13 9.61
C LEU A 7 1.39 -17.64 9.34
N LYS A 8 0.73 -17.06 10.35
CA LYS A 8 -0.67 -16.62 10.23
C LYS A 8 -0.85 -15.44 9.27
N LEU A 9 0.18 -14.59 9.15
CA LEU A 9 0.26 -13.55 8.12
C LEU A 9 0.54 -14.10 6.72
N LEU A 10 1.51 -15.02 6.56
CA LEU A 10 1.82 -15.60 5.25
C LEU A 10 0.64 -16.38 4.69
N ASN A 11 -0.03 -17.21 5.50
CA ASN A 11 -1.21 -17.98 5.08
C ASN A 11 -2.47 -17.12 4.79
N THR A 12 -2.43 -15.81 5.06
CA THR A 12 -3.50 -14.86 4.67
C THR A 12 -3.10 -13.95 3.49
N LEU A 13 -1.86 -14.04 3.02
CA LEU A 13 -1.32 -13.29 1.87
C LEU A 13 -0.95 -14.20 0.67
N ILE A 14 -0.73 -15.50 0.93
CA ILE A 14 -0.08 -16.47 0.02
C ILE A 14 -0.74 -17.87 0.12
N SER A 15 -0.79 -18.61 -1.00
CA SER A 15 -1.12 -20.05 -1.09
C SER A 15 0.00 -20.83 -1.85
N VAL A 16 0.18 -22.16 -1.69
CA VAL A 16 1.51 -22.81 -1.89
C VAL A 16 1.52 -24.09 -2.81
N LYS A 17 2.17 -24.06 -4.02
CA LYS A 17 2.41 -25.11 -5.10
C LYS A 17 3.55 -24.65 -6.11
N PRO A 18 4.33 -25.46 -6.94
CA PRO A 18 5.82 -25.53 -7.43
C PRO A 18 6.89 -24.49 -7.99
N TRP A 19 8.19 -24.20 -7.54
CA TRP A 19 9.15 -24.47 -6.38
C TRP A 19 9.97 -23.27 -5.70
N LEU A 20 11.34 -23.14 -5.75
CA LEU A 20 12.18 -22.36 -4.76
C LEU A 20 13.60 -21.91 -5.23
N THR A 21 14.16 -20.80 -4.67
CA THR A 21 15.59 -20.54 -4.24
C THR A 21 15.95 -19.05 -4.02
N ASN A 22 16.81 -18.81 -3.01
CA ASN A 22 17.61 -17.61 -2.64
C ASN A 22 16.92 -16.33 -2.10
N ILE A 23 17.40 -15.87 -0.93
CA ILE A 23 17.12 -14.55 -0.29
C ILE A 23 18.40 -13.70 -0.29
N MET A 24 18.24 -12.37 -0.37
CA MET A 24 19.29 -11.41 0.00
C MET A 24 18.96 -10.81 1.38
N LEU A 25 19.89 -10.91 2.34
CA LEU A 25 19.76 -10.29 3.66
C LEU A 25 20.52 -8.96 3.69
N TYR A 26 19.79 -7.84 3.71
CA TYR A 26 20.36 -6.56 4.10
C TYR A 26 20.28 -6.40 5.62
N ASN A 27 21.41 -6.63 6.29
CA ASN A 27 21.54 -6.41 7.73
C ASN A 27 21.78 -4.93 8.03
N THR A 28 21.08 -4.38 9.00
CA THR A 28 21.42 -3.08 9.61
C THR A 28 21.03 -3.12 11.08
N ILE A 29 22.01 -3.01 11.98
CA ILE A 29 21.82 -3.21 13.42
C ILE A 29 21.75 -1.87 14.14
N ARG A 30 20.62 -1.60 14.79
CA ARG A 30 20.53 -0.89 16.08
C ARG A 30 19.17 -1.18 16.73
N ASN A 31 19.19 -1.47 18.03
CA ASN A 31 18.04 -1.75 18.92
C ASN A 31 17.15 -2.96 18.54
N GLU A 32 17.66 -4.17 18.82
CA GLU A 32 16.96 -5.38 19.32
C GLU A 32 15.57 -5.80 18.77
N ARG A 33 15.22 -5.45 17.53
CA ARG A 33 14.17 -6.15 16.79
C ARG A 33 14.68 -6.54 15.40
N TYR A 34 14.98 -7.84 15.24
CA TYR A 34 15.30 -8.44 13.95
C TYR A 34 14.11 -8.31 12.98
N LYS A 35 14.19 -7.35 12.05
CA LYS A 35 13.18 -7.11 11.01
C LYS A 35 13.58 -7.82 9.73
N ALA A 36 13.09 -9.04 9.53
CA ALA A 36 13.09 -9.67 8.21
C ALA A 36 11.98 -9.06 7.34
N ARG A 37 12.23 -8.88 6.05
CA ARG A 37 11.23 -8.52 5.03
C ARG A 37 11.30 -9.52 3.89
N LEU A 38 10.16 -10.07 3.48
CA LEU A 38 10.06 -10.83 2.23
C LEU A 38 10.01 -9.83 1.07
N VAL A 39 11.01 -9.88 0.19
CA VAL A 39 11.14 -9.02 -0.99
C VAL A 39 11.20 -9.90 -2.22
N THR A 40 10.37 -9.61 -3.21
CA THR A 40 10.28 -10.38 -4.45
C THR A 40 11.27 -9.88 -5.50
N GLN A 41 11.81 -10.79 -6.32
CA GLN A 41 12.83 -10.48 -7.32
C GLN A 41 12.21 -9.91 -8.62
N GLY A 42 11.41 -8.84 -8.53
CA GLY A 42 10.65 -8.30 -9.69
C GLY A 42 11.49 -7.76 -10.83
N PHE A 43 12.81 -7.59 -10.65
CA PHE A 43 13.74 -7.37 -11.76
C PHE A 43 13.75 -8.53 -12.77
N LYS A 44 13.33 -9.74 -12.37
CA LYS A 44 13.15 -10.91 -13.24
C LYS A 44 11.78 -10.98 -13.92
N GLN A 45 10.80 -10.17 -13.51
CA GLN A 45 9.46 -10.18 -14.13
C GLN A 45 9.52 -9.62 -15.55
N LEU A 46 8.85 -10.29 -16.48
CA LEU A 46 8.72 -9.92 -17.89
C LEU A 46 7.41 -9.15 -18.14
N PRO A 47 7.45 -8.00 -18.86
CA PRO A 47 6.24 -7.28 -19.24
C PRO A 47 5.39 -8.11 -20.22
N GLY A 48 4.07 -8.07 -20.09
CA GLY A 48 3.13 -8.87 -20.88
C GLY A 48 3.09 -10.36 -20.52
N VAL A 49 3.77 -10.77 -19.44
CA VAL A 49 3.73 -12.13 -18.89
C VAL A 49 3.46 -12.11 -17.38
N ASP A 50 4.29 -11.38 -16.62
CA ASP A 50 4.18 -11.28 -15.15
C ASP A 50 3.46 -10.00 -14.69
N TYR A 51 3.27 -9.03 -15.58
CA TYR A 51 2.55 -7.77 -15.37
C TYR A 51 2.27 -7.07 -16.71
N ASP A 52 1.13 -6.38 -16.83
CA ASP A 52 0.83 -5.54 -18.00
C ASP A 52 1.29 -4.09 -17.82
N GLN A 53 1.15 -3.56 -16.60
CA GLN A 53 1.36 -2.15 -16.30
C GLN A 53 2.00 -1.94 -14.92
N THR A 54 2.94 -1.00 -14.85
CA THR A 54 3.63 -0.58 -13.61
C THR A 54 3.34 0.88 -13.24
N ILE A 55 2.46 1.54 -14.00
CA ILE A 55 2.28 3.00 -13.93
C ILE A 55 1.57 3.36 -12.63
N LEU A 56 2.22 4.21 -11.83
CA LEU A 56 1.62 4.96 -10.73
C LEU A 56 1.23 6.37 -11.20
N PRO A 57 0.22 6.98 -10.58
CA PRO A 57 0.11 8.43 -10.50
C PRO A 57 1.40 9.05 -9.92
N VAL A 58 1.91 10.08 -10.58
CA VAL A 58 3.05 10.89 -10.11
C VAL A 58 2.52 12.17 -9.48
N ILE A 59 3.08 12.60 -8.35
CA ILE A 59 2.77 13.91 -7.75
C ILE A 59 2.98 15.01 -8.79
N LYS A 60 1.95 15.83 -9.01
CA LYS A 60 2.09 17.12 -9.70
C LYS A 60 2.41 18.19 -8.64
N PRO A 61 3.57 18.87 -8.69
CA PRO A 61 3.90 19.92 -7.71
C PRO A 61 2.90 21.09 -7.72
N THR A 62 2.18 21.30 -8.82
CA THR A 62 1.06 22.24 -8.93
C THR A 62 -0.08 21.90 -7.98
N THR A 63 -0.49 20.63 -7.89
CA THR A 63 -1.56 20.16 -7.01
C THR A 63 -1.21 20.39 -5.54
N ILE A 64 0.03 20.08 -5.13
CA ILE A 64 0.51 20.36 -3.78
C ILE A 64 0.50 21.86 -3.49
N ARG A 65 1.04 22.69 -4.40
CA ARG A 65 1.06 24.15 -4.23
C ARG A 65 -0.34 24.76 -4.11
N LEU A 66 -1.30 24.29 -4.91
CA LEU A 66 -2.70 24.73 -4.85
C LEU A 66 -3.36 24.39 -3.51
N ILE A 67 -3.16 23.17 -3.00
CA ILE A 67 -3.73 22.72 -1.72
C ILE A 67 -3.07 23.44 -0.55
N LEU A 68 -1.74 23.59 -0.54
CA LEU A 68 -1.03 24.36 0.50
C LEU A 68 -1.48 25.83 0.50
N SER A 69 -1.62 26.45 -0.67
CA SER A 69 -2.13 27.82 -0.78
C SER A 69 -3.57 27.93 -0.24
N HIS A 70 -4.45 27.00 -0.61
CA HIS A 70 -5.83 26.99 -0.12
C HIS A 70 -5.89 26.80 1.40
N VAL A 71 -5.08 25.90 1.95
CA VAL A 71 -4.98 25.66 3.39
C VAL A 71 -4.57 26.92 4.14
N ILE A 72 -3.50 27.59 3.68
CA ILE A 72 -2.98 28.80 4.31
C ILE A 72 -4.02 29.93 4.23
N SER A 73 -4.64 30.15 3.06
CA SER A 73 -5.66 31.20 2.88
C SER A 73 -6.93 31.00 3.70
N ASN A 74 -7.27 29.76 4.09
CA ASN A 74 -8.49 29.43 4.83
C ASN A 74 -8.24 28.96 6.28
N ASN A 75 -6.98 29.00 6.75
CA ASN A 75 -6.56 28.52 8.08
C ASN A 75 -7.00 27.06 8.37
N TRP A 76 -6.82 26.17 7.39
CA TRP A 76 -7.15 24.73 7.53
C TRP A 76 -6.04 23.95 8.24
N LEU A 77 -6.38 22.77 8.73
CA LEU A 77 -5.44 21.82 9.34
C LEU A 77 -4.94 20.81 8.30
N ILE A 78 -3.64 20.55 8.29
CA ILE A 78 -3.02 19.44 7.56
C ILE A 78 -2.66 18.32 8.55
N ARG A 79 -2.88 17.07 8.15
CA ARG A 79 -2.33 15.88 8.82
C ARG A 79 -1.72 14.93 7.80
N GLN A 80 -0.56 14.39 8.11
CA GLN A 80 0.06 13.29 7.37
C GLN A 80 -0.25 11.97 8.08
N LEU A 81 -0.52 10.90 7.32
CA LEU A 81 -0.71 9.54 7.78
C LEU A 81 0.24 8.62 7.03
N ASP A 82 1.06 7.87 7.75
CA ASP A 82 1.93 6.79 7.25
C ASP A 82 1.15 5.46 7.28
N ILE A 83 1.00 4.81 6.13
CA ILE A 83 0.36 3.47 6.04
C ILE A 83 1.42 2.38 6.06
N LYS A 84 1.51 1.67 7.19
CA LYS A 84 2.46 0.57 7.33
C LYS A 84 2.10 -0.61 6.41
N ASN A 85 3.08 -1.05 5.63
CA ASN A 85 2.98 -2.21 4.74
C ASN A 85 1.93 -2.09 3.61
N THR A 86 1.67 -0.87 3.11
CA THR A 86 0.90 -0.54 1.89
C THR A 86 0.77 -1.66 0.86
N PHE A 87 1.90 -2.16 0.33
CA PHE A 87 1.88 -3.14 -0.75
C PHE A 87 1.21 -4.46 -0.33
N LEU A 88 1.34 -4.90 0.93
CA LEU A 88 0.64 -6.09 1.45
C LEU A 88 -0.88 -5.89 1.55
N ASN A 89 -1.35 -4.64 1.60
CA ASN A 89 -2.77 -4.31 1.57
C ASN A 89 -3.32 -4.36 0.14
N GLY A 90 -2.49 -4.02 -0.85
CA GLY A 90 -2.82 -4.07 -2.28
C GLY A 90 -3.16 -5.47 -2.79
N THR A 91 -4.25 -5.60 -3.53
CA THR A 91 -4.70 -6.85 -4.15
C THR A 91 -4.14 -6.95 -5.57
N LEU A 92 -3.51 -8.07 -5.92
CA LEU A 92 -3.04 -8.31 -7.29
C LEU A 92 -4.22 -8.67 -8.20
N THR A 93 -4.21 -8.15 -9.42
CA THR A 93 -5.09 -8.61 -10.51
C THR A 93 -4.44 -9.73 -11.34
N GLU A 94 -3.11 -9.74 -11.37
CA GLU A 94 -2.26 -10.64 -12.13
C GLU A 94 -1.93 -11.89 -11.30
N THR A 95 -1.93 -13.07 -11.93
CA THR A 95 -1.61 -14.36 -11.29
C THR A 95 -0.10 -14.50 -11.07
N VAL A 96 0.43 -13.80 -10.07
CA VAL A 96 1.87 -13.83 -9.74
C VAL A 96 2.20 -15.03 -8.85
N PHE A 97 3.20 -15.81 -9.27
CA PHE A 97 3.81 -16.82 -8.42
C PHE A 97 5.25 -16.44 -8.03
N ILE A 98 5.66 -16.80 -6.82
CA ILE A 98 7.05 -16.64 -6.33
C ILE A 98 7.60 -17.94 -5.80
N ARG A 99 8.92 -18.09 -5.89
CA ARG A 99 9.67 -19.16 -5.23
C ARG A 99 9.40 -19.15 -3.71
N GLN A 100 9.20 -20.34 -3.11
CA GLN A 100 9.01 -20.49 -1.67
C GLN A 100 10.11 -19.72 -0.90
N PRO A 101 9.82 -19.05 0.22
CA PRO A 101 10.86 -18.35 0.96
C PRO A 101 11.81 -19.37 1.64
N PRO A 102 13.13 -19.21 1.53
CA PRO A 102 14.07 -19.88 2.43
C PRO A 102 13.66 -19.70 3.90
N GLY A 103 13.60 -20.81 4.65
CA GLY A 103 13.04 -20.85 6.01
C GLY A 103 11.54 -21.11 6.11
N PHE A 104 10.79 -21.04 4.99
CA PHE A 104 9.37 -21.41 4.88
C PHE A 104 9.21 -22.51 3.80
N ILE A 105 10.01 -23.58 3.97
CA ILE A 105 10.16 -24.67 3.03
C ILE A 105 9.28 -25.83 3.46
N HIS A 106 8.38 -26.31 2.59
CA HIS A 106 7.49 -27.42 2.92
C HIS A 106 8.23 -28.77 2.83
N LEU A 107 8.42 -29.44 3.98
CA LEU A 107 9.27 -30.64 4.10
C LEU A 107 8.90 -31.74 3.09
N ASP A 108 7.62 -32.10 3.01
CA ASP A 108 7.14 -33.19 2.15
C ASP A 108 7.09 -32.83 0.66
N HIS A 109 7.20 -31.54 0.35
CA HIS A 109 7.02 -31.00 -1.00
C HIS A 109 8.16 -30.05 -1.38
N PRO A 110 9.41 -30.54 -1.47
CA PRO A 110 10.59 -29.78 -1.90
C PRO A 110 10.56 -29.47 -3.40
N THR A 111 9.37 -29.36 -3.99
CA THR A 111 9.12 -28.80 -5.30
C THR A 111 7.88 -27.87 -5.32
N HIS A 112 7.47 -27.14 -4.24
CA HIS A 112 6.33 -26.16 -4.15
C HIS A 112 6.70 -24.60 -4.18
N ILE A 113 6.20 -23.76 -5.14
CA ILE A 113 6.18 -22.24 -5.23
C ILE A 113 5.05 -21.69 -4.32
N CYS A 114 4.77 -20.40 -4.41
CA CYS A 114 3.77 -19.63 -3.69
C CYS A 114 2.96 -18.75 -4.68
N HIS A 115 1.65 -18.93 -4.79
CA HIS A 115 0.72 -18.00 -5.44
C HIS A 115 0.44 -16.80 -4.54
N LEU A 116 0.60 -15.58 -5.06
CA LEU A 116 0.39 -14.35 -4.30
C LEU A 116 -1.03 -13.81 -4.48
N HIS A 117 -1.76 -13.64 -3.38
CA HIS A 117 -3.08 -12.98 -3.37
C HIS A 117 -2.98 -11.47 -3.06
N LYS A 118 -1.83 -11.04 -2.53
CA LYS A 118 -1.51 -9.65 -2.20
C LYS A 118 -0.18 -9.25 -2.79
N SER A 119 -0.02 -7.96 -3.12
CA SER A 119 1.24 -7.45 -3.66
C SER A 119 2.35 -7.48 -2.61
N PHE A 120 3.59 -7.73 -3.04
CA PHE A 120 4.77 -7.72 -2.18
C PHE A 120 5.78 -6.66 -2.62
N TYR A 121 6.60 -6.21 -1.66
CA TYR A 121 7.66 -5.27 -1.96
C TYR A 121 8.64 -5.88 -2.97
N GLY A 122 8.93 -5.13 -4.03
CA GLY A 122 9.78 -5.59 -5.13
C GLY A 122 9.05 -6.24 -6.30
N LEU A 123 7.71 -6.36 -6.30
CA LEU A 123 6.95 -6.63 -7.53
C LEU A 123 6.80 -5.33 -8.32
N LYS A 124 6.93 -5.39 -9.65
CA LYS A 124 6.83 -4.20 -10.52
C LYS A 124 5.43 -3.57 -10.52
N GLN A 125 4.37 -4.35 -10.32
CA GLN A 125 2.99 -3.83 -10.21
C GLN A 125 2.53 -3.52 -8.78
N ALA A 126 3.32 -3.85 -7.73
CA ALA A 126 2.86 -3.71 -6.33
C ALA A 126 2.36 -2.29 -5.96
N PRO A 127 3.00 -1.20 -6.40
CA PRO A 127 2.50 0.14 -6.08
C PRO A 127 1.19 0.46 -6.80
N ARG A 128 1.00 -0.02 -8.05
CA ARG A 128 -0.26 0.09 -8.82
C ARG A 128 -1.40 -0.65 -8.12
N ALA A 129 -1.16 -1.91 -7.73
CA ALA A 129 -2.11 -2.75 -7.02
C ALA A 129 -2.55 -2.15 -5.67
N TRP A 130 -1.61 -1.59 -4.91
CA TRP A 130 -1.91 -0.82 -3.70
C TRP A 130 -2.76 0.42 -4.01
N PHE A 131 -2.31 1.28 -4.93
CA PHE A 131 -3.03 2.51 -5.27
C PHE A 131 -4.47 2.21 -5.74
N GLN A 132 -4.68 1.23 -6.60
CA GLN A 132 -6.02 0.83 -7.06
C GLN A 132 -6.89 0.29 -5.92
N THR A 133 -6.32 -0.50 -5.01
CA THR A 133 -7.05 -1.03 -3.84
C THR A 133 -7.47 0.11 -2.90
N PHE A 134 -6.57 1.05 -2.61
CA PHE A 134 -6.87 2.18 -1.73
C PHE A 134 -7.82 3.19 -2.38
N SER A 135 -7.67 3.45 -3.69
CA SER A 135 -8.60 4.27 -4.47
C SER A 135 -10.03 3.70 -4.40
N SER A 136 -10.18 2.38 -4.60
CA SER A 136 -11.47 1.70 -4.51
C SER A 136 -12.09 1.81 -3.11
N PHE A 137 -11.27 1.72 -2.05
CA PHE A 137 -11.70 1.96 -0.67
C PHE A 137 -12.19 3.41 -0.47
N LEU A 138 -11.45 4.41 -0.92
CA LEU A 138 -11.86 5.82 -0.84
C LEU A 138 -13.19 6.09 -1.56
N LEU A 139 -13.34 5.59 -2.79
CA LEU A 139 -14.59 5.70 -3.55
C LEU A 139 -15.77 5.02 -2.82
N SER A 140 -15.55 3.84 -2.22
CA SER A 140 -16.56 3.15 -1.40
C SER A 140 -16.94 3.90 -0.11
N LYS A 141 -16.11 4.85 0.33
CA LYS A 141 -16.34 5.75 1.47
C LYS A 141 -16.96 7.09 1.06
N GLY A 142 -17.30 7.27 -0.22
CA GLY A 142 -17.92 8.50 -0.74
C GLY A 142 -16.95 9.62 -1.09
N PHE A 143 -15.64 9.36 -1.12
CA PHE A 143 -14.69 10.30 -1.72
C PHE A 143 -14.87 10.33 -3.24
N ILE A 144 -14.64 11.50 -3.85
CA ILE A 144 -14.65 11.70 -5.30
C ILE A 144 -13.22 11.93 -5.76
N GLN A 145 -12.75 11.19 -6.78
CA GLN A 145 -11.43 11.40 -7.36
C GLN A 145 -11.41 12.64 -8.26
N SER A 146 -10.36 13.46 -8.17
CA SER A 146 -10.19 14.64 -9.02
C SER A 146 -9.86 14.25 -10.46
N LYS A 147 -10.57 14.85 -11.42
CA LYS A 147 -10.29 14.71 -12.85
C LYS A 147 -8.99 15.42 -13.27
N ALA A 148 -8.53 16.40 -12.49
CA ALA A 148 -7.31 17.16 -12.79
C ALA A 148 -6.03 16.45 -12.29
N ASP A 149 -6.12 15.69 -11.20
CA ASP A 149 -4.99 14.92 -10.68
C ASP A 149 -5.46 13.69 -9.89
N THR A 150 -5.06 12.50 -10.35
CA THR A 150 -5.56 11.21 -9.84
C THR A 150 -5.12 10.91 -8.40
N ILE A 151 -4.08 11.59 -7.87
CA ILE A 151 -3.70 11.46 -6.46
C ILE A 151 -4.62 12.23 -5.50
N LEU A 152 -5.43 13.17 -6.01
CA LEU A 152 -6.29 14.02 -5.20
C LEU A 152 -7.72 13.48 -5.15
N TYR A 153 -8.22 13.37 -3.92
CA TYR A 153 -9.60 13.04 -3.59
C TYR A 153 -10.25 14.18 -2.81
N THR A 154 -11.53 14.42 -3.08
CA THR A 154 -12.39 15.38 -2.38
C THR A 154 -13.51 14.67 -1.64
N PHE A 155 -13.83 15.10 -0.43
CA PHE A 155 -14.99 14.63 0.33
C PHE A 155 -15.77 15.81 0.90
N HIS A 156 -17.10 15.75 0.84
CA HIS A 156 -17.99 16.75 1.42
C HIS A 156 -18.64 16.20 2.70
N PHE A 157 -18.56 16.97 3.78
CA PHE A 157 -19.18 16.68 5.06
C PHE A 157 -20.10 17.85 5.44
N GLY A 158 -21.35 17.79 4.96
CA GLY A 158 -22.18 18.98 4.86
C GLY A 158 -21.50 20.03 3.98
N ASP A 159 -21.51 21.28 4.43
CA ASP A 159 -20.86 22.40 3.73
C ASP A 159 -19.31 22.38 3.81
N SER A 160 -18.73 21.49 4.62
CA SER A 160 -17.27 21.38 4.76
C SER A 160 -16.67 20.50 3.66
N LEU A 161 -15.69 21.05 2.93
CA LEU A 161 -14.87 20.32 1.97
C LEU A 161 -13.60 19.78 2.64
N VAL A 162 -13.16 18.61 2.22
CA VAL A 162 -11.92 17.95 2.63
C VAL A 162 -11.12 17.54 1.40
N PHE A 163 -9.81 17.78 1.42
CA PHE A 163 -8.86 17.23 0.46
C PHE A 163 -8.08 16.07 1.07
N LEU A 164 -7.86 15.02 0.28
CA LEU A 164 -7.01 13.88 0.62
C LEU A 164 -6.09 13.58 -0.57
N LEU A 165 -4.78 13.70 -0.36
CA LEU A 165 -3.75 13.32 -1.32
C LEU A 165 -3.19 11.93 -0.96
N VAL A 166 -3.01 11.08 -1.96
CA VAL A 166 -2.41 9.74 -1.81
C VAL A 166 -1.09 9.67 -2.57
N TYR A 167 0.02 9.38 -1.89
CA TYR A 167 1.32 9.15 -2.53
C TYR A 167 2.06 7.97 -1.89
N ILE A 168 1.98 6.82 -2.55
CA ILE A 168 2.65 5.58 -2.15
C ILE A 168 2.28 5.21 -0.70
N ASP A 169 3.15 5.47 0.28
CA ASP A 169 2.96 5.15 1.71
C ASP A 169 2.38 6.33 2.51
N ASP A 170 2.46 7.54 1.98
CA ASP A 170 1.98 8.79 2.58
C ASP A 170 0.56 9.14 2.14
N ILE A 171 -0.27 9.57 3.10
CA ILE A 171 -1.52 10.27 2.84
C ILE A 171 -1.47 11.63 3.52
N ILE A 172 -1.82 12.70 2.79
CA ILE A 172 -1.96 14.04 3.33
C ILE A 172 -3.44 14.43 3.31
N ILE A 173 -4.03 14.63 4.49
CA ILE A 173 -5.40 15.13 4.65
C ILE A 173 -5.33 16.61 4.96
N SER A 174 -6.13 17.42 4.26
CA SER A 174 -6.32 18.85 4.53
C SER A 174 -7.81 19.14 4.71
N ALA A 175 -8.18 19.73 5.84
CA ALA A 175 -9.57 19.95 6.21
C ALA A 175 -9.74 21.21 7.08
N PRO A 176 -10.94 21.82 7.11
CA PRO A 176 -11.30 22.83 8.09
C PRO A 176 -11.01 22.40 9.55
N PRO A 177 -10.88 23.36 10.48
CA PRO A 177 -10.92 23.08 11.92
C PRO A 177 -12.23 22.38 12.34
N LEU A 178 -12.31 22.03 13.63
CA LEU A 178 -13.34 21.15 14.18
C LEU A 178 -14.78 21.65 13.95
N PRO A 179 -15.77 20.74 13.76
CA PRO A 179 -15.71 19.30 14.06
C PRO A 179 -15.19 18.39 12.92
N CYS A 180 -15.13 18.86 11.67
CA CYS A 180 -14.93 18.02 10.49
C CYS A 180 -13.66 17.14 10.57
N SER A 181 -12.53 17.72 10.97
CA SER A 181 -11.23 17.03 10.94
C SER A 181 -11.00 15.98 12.03
N LEU A 182 -11.81 15.92 13.10
CA LEU A 182 -11.77 14.77 14.04
C LEU A 182 -12.57 13.59 13.51
N LYS A 183 -13.81 13.85 13.06
CA LYS A 183 -14.70 12.78 12.60
C LYS A 183 -14.15 12.08 11.36
N LEU A 184 -13.60 12.82 10.40
CA LEU A 184 -12.98 12.21 9.22
C LEU A 184 -11.79 11.29 9.57
N CYS A 185 -10.95 11.66 10.55
CA CYS A 185 -9.86 10.79 11.01
C CYS A 185 -10.38 9.50 11.70
N LEU A 186 -11.55 9.55 12.33
CA LEU A 186 -12.20 8.39 12.95
C LEU A 186 -12.93 7.50 11.92
N ASP A 187 -13.62 8.09 10.94
CA ASP A 187 -14.40 7.38 9.91
C ASP A 187 -13.52 6.78 8.79
N LEU A 188 -12.36 7.41 8.51
CA LEU A 188 -11.34 6.85 7.62
C LEU A 188 -10.65 5.63 8.22
N ASN A 189 -10.43 5.61 9.54
CA ASN A 189 -9.61 4.67 10.32
C ASN A 189 -9.51 3.27 9.68
N PRO A 190 -8.55 3.06 8.77
CA PRO A 190 -8.59 1.91 7.87
C PRO A 190 -8.07 0.67 8.59
N PRO A 191 -8.37 -0.54 8.08
CA PRO A 191 -7.67 -1.76 8.49
C PRO A 191 -6.14 -1.70 8.28
N PHE A 192 -5.65 -0.66 7.59
CA PHE A 192 -4.27 -0.41 7.16
C PHE A 192 -3.42 0.49 8.08
N LEU A 193 -3.99 1.29 9.01
CA LEU A 193 -3.22 2.21 9.89
C LEU A 193 -2.67 1.54 11.18
N LYS A 194 -2.37 0.24 11.14
CA LYS A 194 -1.79 -0.50 12.29
C LYS A 194 -0.30 -0.27 12.41
#